data_AF-A0A0B8N106-F1
#
_entry.id   AF-A0A0B8N106-F1
#
_cell.length_a   1.000
_cell.length_b   1.000
_cell.length_c   1.000
_cell.angle_alpha   90.00
_cell.angle_beta   90.00
_cell.angle_gamma   90.00
#
_symmetry.space_group_name_H-M   'P 1'
#
loop_
_entity.id
_entity.type
_entity.pdbx_description
1 polymer ?
#
loop_
_entity_poly.entity_id
_entity_poly.type
_entity_poly.pdbx_seq_one_letter_code
_entity_poly.pdbx_strand_id
1 'polypeptide(L)'
;MPPIRTTRNAKPPPAGFDDIEDTLLEFSNKMKDAENASHDGKKRHEVLWPIFQISHQRSRYIYELYYEKEAISKQLYDWLLKNKYADAMLIAKWKKQGYEKVRLPPLLLQPG
;
A
#
# COMPACT_ATOMS: atom_id res chain seq x y z
N MET A 1 -23.41 4.18 5.65
CA MET A 1 -22.06 4.66 6.02
C MET A 1 -21.29 3.48 6.60
N PRO A 2 -20.11 3.10 6.07
CA PRO A 2 -19.32 2.04 6.70
C PRO A 2 -18.74 2.56 8.02
N PRO A 3 -18.53 1.70 9.03
CA PRO A 3 -18.07 2.13 10.33
C PRO A 3 -16.65 2.66 10.20
N ILE A 4 -16.46 3.94 10.50
CA ILE A 4 -15.15 4.53 10.76
C ILE A 4 -14.60 3.77 11.96
N ARG A 5 -13.73 2.78 11.70
CA ARG A 5 -12.96 2.12 12.74
C ARG A 5 -11.95 3.15 13.26
N THR A 6 -12.43 4.05 14.11
CA THR A 6 -11.55 4.76 15.03
C THR A 6 -10.95 3.68 15.91
N THR A 7 -9.75 3.25 15.56
CA THR A 7 -8.96 2.36 16.39
C THR A 7 -8.72 3.15 17.68
N ARG A 8 -9.49 2.83 18.71
CA ARG A 8 -9.45 3.41 20.07
C ARG A 8 -8.10 3.25 20.79
N ASN A 9 -7.09 2.74 20.08
CA ASN A 9 -5.71 2.46 20.50
C ASN A 9 -4.66 2.99 19.50
N ALA A 10 -5.05 3.74 18.47
CA ALA A 10 -4.10 4.45 17.64
C ALA A 10 -3.44 5.55 18.47
N LYS A 11 -2.15 5.37 18.78
CA LYS A 11 -1.32 6.49 19.23
C LYS A 11 -1.53 7.65 18.26
N PRO A 12 -1.66 8.91 18.73
CA PRO A 12 -1.90 10.05 17.86
C PRO A 12 -0.94 9.99 16.66
N PRO A 13 -1.43 10.24 15.44
CA PRO A 13 -0.62 10.16 14.25
C PRO A 13 0.65 11.01 14.45
N PRO A 14 1.85 10.42 14.30
CA PRO A 14 3.09 11.17 14.42
C PRO A 14 3.16 12.31 13.39
N ALA A 15 3.93 13.36 13.70
CA ALA A 15 4.11 14.51 12.80
C ALA A 15 4.49 14.08 11.37
N GLY A 16 3.83 14.69 10.37
CA GLY A 16 3.97 14.35 8.95
C GLY A 16 2.98 13.29 8.43
N PHE A 17 2.03 12.84 9.26
CA PHE A 17 0.96 11.94 8.80
C PHE A 17 -0.07 12.66 7.93
N ASP A 18 -0.46 13.89 8.28
CA ASP A 18 -1.44 14.68 7.51
C ASP A 18 -1.05 14.80 6.02
N ASP A 19 0.23 15.02 5.73
CA ASP A 19 0.73 15.16 4.34
C ASP A 19 0.58 13.88 3.50
N ILE A 20 0.52 12.72 4.14
CA ILE A 20 0.42 11.41 3.47
C ILE A 20 -0.96 10.78 3.61
N GLU A 21 -1.79 11.28 4.52
CA GLU A 21 -3.10 10.72 4.87
C GLU A 21 -4.02 10.67 3.65
N ASP A 22 -4.11 11.76 2.90
CA ASP A 22 -4.93 11.83 1.68
C ASP A 22 -4.53 10.75 0.67
N THR A 23 -3.23 10.55 0.47
CA THR A 23 -2.71 9.55 -0.47
C THR A 23 -2.97 8.12 0.04
N LEU A 24 -2.79 7.88 1.35
CA LEU A 24 -3.10 6.59 1.96
C LEU A 24 -4.59 6.25 1.90
N LEU A 25 -5.45 7.26 2.08
CA LEU A 25 -6.90 7.12 1.96
C LEU A 25 -7.29 6.77 0.53
N GLU A 26 -6.68 7.40 -0.47
CA GLU A 26 -6.89 7.08 -1.88
C GLU A 26 -6.54 5.61 -2.18
N PHE A 27 -5.40 5.11 -1.69
CA PHE A 27 -5.04 3.70 -1.82
C PHE A 27 -6.03 2.78 -1.10
N SER A 28 -6.53 3.16 0.08
CA SER A 28 -7.54 2.38 0.79
C SER A 28 -8.87 2.33 0.04
N ASN A 29 -9.26 3.42 -0.62
CA ASN A 29 -10.46 3.47 -1.44
C ASN A 29 -10.31 2.61 -2.68
N LYS A 30 -9.16 2.70 -3.38
CA LYS A 30 -8.82 1.82 -4.51
C LYS A 30 -8.84 0.35 -4.11
N MET A 31 -8.33 0.00 -2.93
CA MET A 31 -8.34 -1.38 -2.44
C MET A 31 -9.77 -1.88 -2.20
N LYS A 32 -10.63 -1.08 -1.56
CA LYS A 32 -12.05 -1.42 -1.40
C LYS A 32 -12.78 -1.55 -2.73
N ASP A 33 -12.46 -0.70 -3.70
CA ASP A 33 -13.05 -0.77 -5.03
C ASP A 33 -12.63 -2.07 -5.74
N ALA A 34 -11.34 -2.41 -5.71
CA ALA A 34 -10.82 -3.66 -6.26
C ALA A 34 -11.40 -4.91 -5.56
N GLU A 35 -11.64 -4.84 -4.25
CA GLU A 35 -12.31 -5.90 -3.49
C GLU A 35 -13.81 -6.03 -3.83
N ASN A 36 -14.50 -4.92 -4.11
CA ASN A 36 -15.92 -4.92 -4.50
C ASN A 36 -16.16 -5.15 -6.00
N ALA A 37 -15.14 -4.97 -6.84
CA ALA A 37 -15.25 -5.08 -8.29
C ALA A 37 -15.73 -6.49 -8.67
N SER A 38 -16.79 -6.61 -9.48
CA SER A 38 -17.35 -7.91 -9.85
C SER A 38 -16.30 -8.88 -10.41
N HIS A 39 -16.29 -10.08 -9.83
CA HIS A 39 -15.38 -11.17 -10.17
C HIS A 39 -15.95 -12.10 -11.25
N ASP A 40 -17.12 -11.77 -11.80
CA ASP A 40 -17.89 -12.67 -12.67
C ASP A 40 -17.13 -12.98 -13.96
N GLY A 41 -16.93 -14.26 -14.25
CA GLY A 41 -16.18 -14.75 -15.40
C GLY A 41 -14.64 -14.61 -15.34
N LYS A 42 -14.07 -13.97 -14.31
CA LYS A 42 -12.61 -13.77 -14.18
C LYS A 42 -11.95 -14.89 -13.39
N LYS A 43 -10.73 -15.26 -13.78
CA LYS A 43 -9.96 -16.25 -13.00
C LYS A 43 -9.52 -15.62 -11.68
N ARG A 44 -9.39 -16.46 -10.64
CA ARG A 44 -8.96 -16.04 -9.29
C ARG A 44 -7.70 -15.17 -9.30
N HIS A 45 -6.74 -15.44 -10.19
CA HIS A 45 -5.52 -14.63 -10.29
C HIS A 45 -5.79 -13.22 -10.84
N GLU A 46 -6.70 -13.06 -11.80
CA GLU A 46 -7.06 -11.76 -12.40
C GLU A 46 -7.80 -10.85 -11.41
N VAL A 47 -8.58 -11.46 -10.51
CA VAL A 47 -9.26 -10.75 -9.42
C VAL A 47 -8.27 -10.30 -8.35
N LEU A 48 -7.31 -11.17 -7.99
CA LEU A 48 -6.31 -10.86 -6.96
C LEU A 48 -5.23 -9.89 -7.46
N TRP A 49 -4.94 -9.87 -8.76
CA TRP A 49 -3.88 -9.05 -9.35
C TRP A 49 -3.99 -7.54 -9.04
N PRO A 50 -5.14 -6.87 -9.25
CA PRO A 50 -5.30 -5.46 -8.90
C PRO A 50 -5.14 -5.22 -7.39
N ILE A 51 -5.63 -6.13 -6.55
CA ILE A 51 -5.45 -6.04 -5.08
C ILE A 51 -3.96 -6.09 -4.72
N PHE A 52 -3.21 -7.02 -5.33
CA PHE A 52 -1.76 -7.10 -5.16
C PHE A 52 -1.05 -5.84 -5.66
N GLN A 53 -1.42 -5.30 -6.83
CA GLN A 53 -0.82 -4.07 -7.36
C GLN A 53 -1.03 -2.88 -6.42
N ILE A 54 -2.23 -2.69 -5.88
CA ILE A 54 -2.54 -1.59 -4.96
C ILE A 54 -1.74 -1.73 -3.66
N SER A 55 -1.68 -2.94 -3.08
CA SER A 55 -0.86 -3.19 -1.88
C SER A 55 0.64 -2.92 -2.12
N HIS A 56 1.13 -3.33 -3.29
CA HIS A 56 2.53 -3.12 -3.70
C HIS A 56 2.83 -1.63 -3.88
N GLN A 57 1.94 -0.88 -4.56
CA GLN A 57 2.07 0.57 -4.73
C GLN A 57 2.05 1.32 -3.40
N ARG A 58 1.10 0.97 -2.51
CA ARG A 58 0.99 1.59 -1.18
C ARG A 58 2.27 1.37 -0.36
N SER A 59 2.81 0.16 -0.37
CA SER A 59 4.07 -0.16 0.33
C SER A 59 5.28 0.54 -0.30
N ARG A 60 5.29 0.71 -1.63
CA ARG A 60 6.35 1.40 -2.37
C ARG A 60 6.36 2.89 -2.05
N TYR A 61 5.20 3.51 -2.01
CA TYR A 61 5.05 4.92 -1.65
C TYR A 61 5.62 5.22 -0.25
N ILE A 62 5.30 4.38 0.74
CA ILE A 62 5.85 4.53 2.11
C ILE A 62 7.37 4.31 2.13
N TYR A 63 7.89 3.37 1.33
CA TYR A 63 9.32 3.13 1.20
C TYR A 63 10.05 4.35 0.61
N GLU A 64 9.54 4.91 -0.49
CA GLU A 64 10.13 6.08 -1.17
C GLU A 64 10.05 7.33 -0.28
N LEU A 65 8.95 7.52 0.46
CA LEU A 65 8.84 8.62 1.43
C LEU A 65 9.91 8.55 2.54
N TYR A 66 10.26 7.35 3.01
CA TYR A 66 11.24 7.19 4.07
C TYR A 66 12.69 7.15 3.56
N TYR A 67 12.97 6.43 2.47
CA TYR A 67 14.34 6.20 1.98
C TYR A 67 14.81 7.21 0.93
N GLU A 68 13.90 7.80 0.15
CA GLU A 68 14.26 8.65 -0.99
C GLU A 68 13.91 10.11 -0.71
N LYS A 69 12.71 10.39 -0.22
CA LYS A 69 12.27 11.75 0.11
C LYS A 69 12.53 12.17 1.55
N GLU A 70 12.79 11.21 2.45
CA GLU A 70 12.92 11.41 3.90
C GLU A 70 11.83 12.32 4.51
N ALA A 71 10.63 12.33 3.91
CA ALA A 71 9.52 13.21 4.28
C ALA A 71 8.81 12.74 5.56
N ILE A 72 9.06 11.50 5.97
CA ILE A 72 8.47 10.90 7.17
C ILE A 72 9.54 10.49 8.16
N SER A 73 9.28 10.72 9.45
CA SER A 73 10.19 10.28 10.51
C SER A 73 10.18 8.74 10.64
N LYS A 74 11.28 8.17 11.14
CA LYS A 74 11.36 6.72 11.46
C LYS A 74 10.22 6.27 12.39
N GLN A 75 9.78 7.15 13.30
CA GLN A 75 8.69 6.86 14.21
C GLN A 75 7.34 6.76 13.48
N LEU A 76 7.10 7.62 12.49
CA LEU A 76 5.92 7.55 11.62
C LEU A 76 5.95 6.28 10.75
N TYR A 77 7.10 5.98 10.14
CA TYR A 77 7.28 4.77 9.34
C TYR A 77 6.99 3.48 10.14
N ASP A 78 7.51 3.35 11.36
CA ASP A 78 7.25 2.21 12.25
C ASP A 78 5.75 2.14 12.65
N TRP A 79 5.13 3.30 12.90
CA TRP A 79 3.69 3.38 13.19
C TRP A 79 2.84 2.92 12.00
N LEU A 80 3.20 3.30 10.76
CA LEU A 80 2.52 2.85 9.54
C LEU A 80 2.62 1.34 9.34
N LEU A 81 3.79 0.76 9.62
CA LEU A 81 4.01 -0.69 9.58
C LEU A 81 3.16 -1.42 10.64
N LYS A 82 3.08 -0.87 11.87
CA LYS A 82 2.25 -1.45 12.94
C LYS A 82 0.75 -1.41 12.63
N ASN A 83 0.28 -0.35 11.99
CA ASN A 83 -1.12 -0.20 11.58
C ASN A 83 -1.44 -0.88 10.23
N LYS A 84 -0.52 -1.65 9.66
CA LYS A 84 -0.73 -2.39 8.41
C LYS A 84 -1.00 -1.51 7.18
N TYR A 85 -0.50 -0.27 7.19
CA TYR A 85 -0.49 0.59 5.99
C TYR A 85 0.59 0.16 4.99
N ALA A 86 1.69 -0.44 5.45
CA ALA A 86 2.73 -1.02 4.60
C ALA A 86 3.04 -2.47 5.00
N ASP A 87 3.47 -3.27 4.03
CA ASP A 87 3.94 -4.63 4.26
C ASP A 87 5.43 -4.67 4.61
N ALA A 88 5.74 -4.92 5.89
CA ALA A 88 7.11 -5.03 6.38
C ALA A 88 7.92 -6.11 5.66
N MET A 89 7.29 -7.26 5.37
CA MET A 89 7.95 -8.37 4.66
C MET A 89 8.25 -8.03 3.20
N LEU A 90 7.39 -7.25 2.55
CA LEU A 90 7.58 -6.80 1.17
C LEU A 90 8.74 -5.80 1.08
N ILE A 91 8.77 -4.84 2.00
CA ILE A 91 9.86 -3.87 2.09
C ILE A 91 11.19 -4.56 2.43
N ALA A 92 11.19 -5.52 3.35
CA ALA A 92 12.36 -6.32 3.67
C ALA A 92 12.89 -7.09 2.44
N LYS A 93 11.99 -7.57 1.57
CA LYS A 93 12.36 -8.18 0.28
C LYS A 93 13.05 -7.18 -0.64
N TRP A 94 12.57 -5.93 -0.74
CA TRP A 94 13.20 -4.91 -1.58
C TRP A 94 14.57 -4.47 -1.07
N LYS A 95 14.80 -4.49 0.24
CA LYS A 95 16.14 -4.22 0.81
C LYS A 95 17.15 -5.36 0.57
N LYS A 96 16.72 -6.53 0.11
CA LYS A 96 17.63 -7.66 -0.18
C LYS A 96 18.20 -7.51 -1.59
N GLN A 97 19.53 -7.44 -1.68
CA GLN A 97 20.28 -7.31 -2.94
C GLN A 97 19.93 -8.48 -3.89
N GLY A 98 19.51 -8.17 -5.13
CA GLY A 98 19.04 -9.15 -6.12
C GLY A 98 17.53 -9.14 -6.42
N TYR A 99 16.72 -8.39 -5.65
CA TYR A 99 15.27 -8.21 -5.88
C TYR A 99 14.87 -6.74 -6.14
N GLU A 100 15.83 -5.89 -6.49
CA GLU A 100 15.62 -4.45 -6.74
C GLU A 100 14.64 -4.17 -7.91
N LYS A 101 14.36 -5.20 -8.72
CA LYS A 101 13.43 -5.18 -9.85
C LYS A 101 12.18 -6.05 -9.67
N VAL A 102 11.75 -6.37 -8.45
CA VAL A 102 10.40 -6.95 -8.21
C VAL A 102 9.34 -5.83 -8.30
N ARG A 103 9.33 -5.14 -9.44
CA ARG A 103 8.07 -4.64 -9.98
C ARG A 103 7.29 -5.89 -10.38
N LEU A 104 6.02 -5.99 -9.98
CA LEU A 104 5.10 -6.82 -10.75
C LEU A 104 5.34 -6.46 -12.23
N PRO A 105 5.68 -7.42 -13.11
CA PRO A 105 5.87 -7.09 -14.51
C PRO A 105 4.60 -6.35 -14.97
N PRO A 106 4.73 -5.24 -15.71
CA PRO A 106 3.59 -4.58 -16.34
C PRO A 106 3.11 -5.44 -17.52
N LEU A 107 2.74 -6.69 -17.25
CA LEU A 107 2.02 -7.52 -18.19
C LEU A 107 0.56 -7.26 -17.92
N LEU A 108 0.04 -6.27 -18.63
CA LEU A 108 -1.32 -6.14 -19.19
C LEU A 108 -1.65 -4.66 -19.48
N LEU A 109 -0.69 -3.93 -20.08
CA LEU A 109 -1.09 -3.04 -21.17
C LEU A 109 -1.40 -3.99 -22.34
N GLN A 110 -2.65 -4.43 -22.46
CA GLN A 110 -3.11 -5.05 -23.69
C GLN A 110 -3.21 -3.92 -24.73
N PRO A 111 -2.46 -3.93 -25.84
CA PRO A 111 -2.91 -3.21 -27.02
C PRO A 111 -4.09 -4.02 -27.59
N GLY A 112 -5.27 -3.42 -27.57
CA GLY A 112 -6.48 -3.94 -28.20
C GLY A 112 -7.35 -2.78 -28.61
#